data_AF-A0A956JYI7-F1
#
_entry.id   AF-A0A956JYI7-F1
#
_cell.length_a   1.000
_cell.length_b   1.000
_cell.length_c   1.000
_cell.angle_alpha   90.00
_cell.angle_beta   90.00
_cell.angle_gamma   90.00
#
_symmetry.space_group_name_H-M   'P 1'
#
loop_
_entity.id
_entity.type
_entity.pdbx_description
1 polymer ?
#
loop_
_entity_poly.entity_id
_entity_poly.type
_entity_poly.pdbx_seq_one_letter_code
_entity_poly.pdbx_strand_id
1 'polypeptide(L)'
;VDTGAGAAPDSNELRAAWFGLVGHREPAPPGSAPAASAMITRGRVLRAVGADWARPLPTAALRRVLARMAEDELPVSITVGNEACTQSCVGVMRVEDGDGATLVAAGHDGGVVVRGLDRGGCWAVREPRPRDAAWCLEAHDADGDLIATFQVARVGDVEVWNQRLAREPDAPDAGR
;
A
#
# COMPACT_ATOMS: atom_id res chain seq x y z
N VAL A 1 -32.38 24.46 -1.95
CA VAL A 1 -32.36 22.98 -1.87
C VAL A 1 -31.02 22.61 -1.29
N ASP A 2 -31.02 22.32 0.00
CA ASP A 2 -29.86 21.89 0.77
C ASP A 2 -29.54 20.46 0.32
N THR A 3 -28.53 20.30 -0.55
CA THR A 3 -28.03 18.98 -0.94
C THR A 3 -27.28 18.44 0.26
N GLY A 4 -27.98 17.69 1.10
CA GLY A 4 -27.41 17.01 2.26
C GLY A 4 -26.15 16.24 1.86
N ALA A 5 -24.99 16.77 2.23
CA ALA A 5 -23.76 16.02 2.23
C ALA A 5 -23.99 14.85 3.20
N GLY A 6 -24.13 13.63 2.64
CA GLY A 6 -24.27 12.42 3.45
C GLY A 6 -23.14 12.37 4.47
N ALA A 7 -23.46 12.01 5.72
CA ALA A 7 -22.46 11.86 6.76
C ALA A 7 -21.36 10.89 6.27
N ALA A 8 -20.09 11.21 6.57
CA ALA A 8 -18.99 10.30 6.26
C ALA A 8 -19.25 8.95 6.96
N PRO A 9 -19.05 7.81 6.27
CA PRO A 9 -19.39 6.52 6.81
C PRO A 9 -18.59 6.21 8.07
N ASP A 10 -19.22 5.43 8.95
CA ASP A 10 -18.61 5.00 10.20
C ASP A 10 -17.61 3.85 9.98
N SER A 11 -16.88 3.48 11.03
CA SER A 11 -15.88 2.42 10.95
C SER A 11 -16.46 1.03 10.63
N ASN A 12 -17.73 0.78 10.94
CA ASN A 12 -18.38 -0.49 10.64
C ASN A 12 -18.74 -0.58 9.16
N GLU A 13 -19.24 0.51 8.58
CA GLU A 13 -19.51 0.62 7.14
C GLU A 13 -18.22 0.46 6.32
N LEU A 14 -17.12 1.10 6.76
CA LEU A 14 -15.80 0.94 6.13
C LEU A 14 -15.29 -0.50 6.21
N ARG A 15 -15.45 -1.18 7.35
CA ARG A 15 -15.11 -2.60 7.49
C ARG A 15 -15.96 -3.49 6.59
N ALA A 16 -17.26 -3.25 6.55
CA ALA A 16 -18.17 -4.02 5.71
C ALA A 16 -17.81 -3.88 4.23
N ALA A 17 -17.47 -2.67 3.78
CA ALA A 17 -17.03 -2.42 2.42
C ALA A 17 -15.69 -3.11 2.09
N TRP A 18 -14.73 -3.12 3.03
CA TRP A 18 -13.47 -3.86 2.92
C TRP A 18 -13.67 -5.36 2.77
N PHE A 19 -14.52 -5.97 3.62
CA PHE A 19 -14.81 -7.41 3.54
C PHE A 19 -15.74 -7.76 2.38
N GLY A 20 -16.47 -6.79 1.82
CA GLY A 20 -17.23 -6.95 0.58
C GLY A 20 -16.37 -7.14 -0.67
N LEU A 21 -15.06 -6.83 -0.62
CA LEU A 21 -14.10 -7.10 -1.70
C LEU A 21 -13.83 -8.60 -1.91
N VAL A 22 -14.30 -9.45 -0.99
CA VAL A 22 -14.19 -10.91 -1.07
C VAL A 22 -15.15 -11.42 -2.14
N GLY A 23 -14.67 -11.52 -3.38
CA GLY A 23 -15.47 -12.08 -4.49
C GLY A 23 -14.95 -11.83 -5.90
N HIS A 24 -13.98 -10.93 -6.10
CA HIS A 24 -13.39 -10.74 -7.42
C HIS A 24 -12.45 -11.91 -7.76
N ARG A 25 -12.82 -12.63 -8.82
CA ARG A 25 -12.10 -13.81 -9.37
C ARG A 25 -10.76 -13.43 -10.02
N GLU A 26 -10.55 -12.14 -10.26
CA GLU A 26 -9.26 -11.53 -10.63
C GLU A 26 -8.74 -10.70 -9.44
N PRO A 27 -7.41 -10.52 -9.28
CA PRO A 27 -6.89 -9.50 -8.36
C PRO A 27 -7.57 -8.18 -8.66
N ALA A 28 -8.25 -7.63 -7.64
CA ALA A 28 -8.67 -6.25 -7.73
C ALA A 28 -7.39 -5.40 -7.85
N PRO A 29 -7.36 -4.39 -8.74
CA PRO A 29 -6.15 -3.60 -8.91
C PRO A 29 -5.73 -2.99 -7.57
N PRO A 30 -4.44 -2.93 -7.24
CA PRO A 30 -3.98 -2.35 -5.98
C PRO A 30 -4.62 -0.96 -5.74
N GLY A 31 -5.21 -0.75 -4.56
CA GLY A 31 -5.96 0.46 -4.23
C GLY A 31 -7.47 0.42 -4.53
N SER A 32 -8.00 -0.68 -5.04
CA SER A 32 -9.42 -0.84 -5.41
C SER A 32 -10.41 -0.97 -4.25
N ALA A 33 -9.99 -0.78 -3.00
CA ALA A 33 -10.97 -0.71 -1.92
C ALA A 33 -11.89 0.48 -2.16
N PRO A 34 -13.21 0.34 -1.96
CA PRO A 34 -14.14 1.40 -2.26
C PRO A 34 -13.81 2.62 -1.39
N ALA A 35 -13.26 3.66 -2.02
CA ALA A 35 -13.46 5.03 -1.57
C ALA A 35 -14.95 5.32 -1.76
N ALA A 36 -15.78 4.86 -0.83
CA ALA A 36 -17.20 5.16 -0.83
C ALA A 36 -17.34 6.67 -0.61
N SER A 37 -17.57 7.42 -1.69
CA SER A 37 -17.66 8.89 -1.70
C SER A 37 -16.30 9.62 -1.66
N ALA A 38 -16.23 10.77 -2.33
CA ALA A 38 -15.07 11.64 -2.48
C ALA A 38 -14.52 12.25 -1.16
N MET A 39 -14.97 11.76 0.00
CA MET A 39 -14.60 12.26 1.33
C MET A 39 -13.79 11.25 2.17
N ILE A 40 -13.38 10.11 1.60
CA ILE A 40 -12.71 9.04 2.35
C ILE A 40 -11.39 8.67 1.69
N THR A 41 -10.31 8.94 2.41
CA THR A 41 -8.96 8.54 1.99
C THR A 41 -8.71 7.06 2.27
N ARG A 42 -7.83 6.44 1.47
CA ARG A 42 -7.43 5.03 1.65
C ARG A 42 -6.93 4.77 3.07
N GLY A 43 -6.13 5.68 3.63
CA GLY A 43 -5.64 5.59 5.01
C GLY A 43 -6.73 5.54 6.08
N ARG A 44 -7.88 6.20 5.87
CA ARG A 44 -9.04 6.13 6.79
C ARG A 44 -9.68 4.75 6.79
N VAL A 45 -9.77 4.11 5.62
CA VAL A 45 -10.26 2.72 5.50
C VAL A 45 -9.32 1.77 6.24
N LEU A 46 -8.00 1.90 6.02
CA LEU A 46 -6.99 1.05 6.66
C LEU A 46 -7.01 1.15 8.19
N ARG A 47 -7.21 2.34 8.75
CA ARG A 47 -7.42 2.50 10.20
C ARG A 47 -8.68 1.79 10.70
N ALA A 48 -9.76 1.81 9.92
CA ALA A 48 -11.03 1.21 10.33
C ALA A 48 -11.00 -0.33 10.36
N VAL A 49 -10.23 -0.98 9.47
CA VAL A 49 -10.23 -2.45 9.33
C VAL A 49 -9.45 -3.19 10.42
N GLY A 50 -8.59 -2.48 11.15
CA GLY A 50 -7.84 -3.01 12.29
C GLY A 50 -6.54 -3.73 11.92
N ALA A 51 -5.70 -3.92 12.94
CA ALA A 51 -4.31 -4.37 12.80
C ALA A 51 -4.12 -5.77 12.19
N ASP A 52 -5.15 -6.62 12.20
CA ASP A 52 -5.11 -7.94 11.55
C ASP A 52 -5.08 -7.84 10.02
N TRP A 53 -5.55 -6.71 9.48
CA TRP A 53 -5.70 -6.47 8.05
C TRP A 53 -4.85 -5.31 7.54
N ALA A 54 -4.61 -4.29 8.36
CA ALA A 54 -3.80 -3.17 7.98
C ALA A 54 -2.99 -2.67 9.18
N ARG A 55 -1.66 -2.65 9.03
CA ARG A 55 -0.72 -2.19 10.05
C ARG A 55 0.00 -0.94 9.57
N PRO A 56 -0.06 0.17 10.31
CA PRO A 56 0.73 1.34 9.96
C PRO A 56 2.21 1.01 10.22
N LEU A 57 3.06 1.36 9.27
CA LEU A 57 4.51 1.18 9.34
C LEU A 57 5.21 2.55 9.38
N PRO A 58 6.37 2.68 10.03
CA PRO A 58 7.17 3.88 9.93
C PRO A 58 7.47 4.20 8.47
N THR A 59 7.53 5.48 8.11
CA THR A 59 7.85 5.93 6.75
C THR A 59 9.14 5.29 6.19
N ALA A 60 10.13 5.06 7.05
CA ALA A 60 11.39 4.42 6.68
C ALA A 60 11.27 2.91 6.35
N ALA A 61 10.14 2.27 6.65
CA ALA A 61 9.91 0.84 6.38
C ALA A 61 9.95 0.54 4.89
N LEU A 62 9.40 1.42 4.04
CA LEU A 62 9.41 1.19 2.60
C LEU A 62 10.82 1.07 2.04
N ARG A 63 11.71 2.00 2.40
CA ARG A 63 13.12 1.94 2.02
C ARG A 63 13.79 0.68 2.54
N ARG A 64 13.59 0.31 3.82
CA ARG A 64 14.20 -0.89 4.41
C ARG A 64 13.74 -2.18 3.74
N VAL A 65 12.43 -2.29 3.45
CA VAL A 65 11.86 -3.49 2.82
C VAL A 65 12.39 -3.62 1.40
N LEU A 66 12.33 -2.56 0.59
CA LEU A 66 12.82 -2.60 -0.79
C LEU A 66 14.33 -2.84 -0.87
N ALA A 67 15.13 -2.25 0.03
CA ALA A 67 16.57 -2.53 0.09
C ALA A 67 16.86 -4.01 0.34
N ARG A 68 16.13 -4.66 1.26
CA ARG A 68 16.26 -6.11 1.50
C ARG A 68 15.81 -6.95 0.30
N MET A 69 14.78 -6.51 -0.43
CA MET A 69 14.36 -7.19 -1.66
C MET A 69 15.42 -7.07 -2.76
N ALA A 70 16.11 -5.94 -2.83
CA ALA A 70 17.24 -5.75 -3.74
C ALA A 70 18.40 -6.70 -3.39
N GLU A 71 18.74 -6.81 -2.11
CA GLU A 71 19.78 -7.73 -1.60
C GLU A 71 19.46 -9.20 -1.92
N ASP A 72 18.19 -9.60 -1.80
CA ASP A 72 17.72 -10.95 -2.09
C ASP A 72 17.42 -11.19 -3.59
N GLU A 73 17.63 -10.21 -4.48
CA GLU A 73 17.23 -10.22 -5.90
C GLU A 73 15.75 -10.59 -6.16
N LEU A 74 14.88 -10.19 -5.22
CA LEU A 74 13.45 -10.48 -5.28
C LEU A 74 12.73 -9.41 -6.12
N PRO A 75 12.05 -9.79 -7.22
CA PRO A 75 11.30 -8.83 -8.02
C PRO A 75 10.02 -8.43 -7.30
N VAL A 76 9.78 -7.12 -7.32
CA VAL A 76 8.61 -6.46 -6.76
C VAL A 76 7.82 -5.85 -7.92
N SER A 77 6.50 -5.98 -7.87
CA SER A 77 5.57 -5.19 -8.66
C SER A 77 5.29 -3.90 -7.91
N ILE A 78 5.46 -2.77 -8.58
CA ILE A 78 4.96 -1.48 -8.12
C ILE A 78 3.80 -1.05 -9.01
N THR A 79 2.72 -0.61 -8.39
CA THR A 79 1.56 -0.04 -9.05
C THR A 79 1.37 1.39 -8.57
N VAL A 80 1.26 2.31 -9.52
CA VAL A 80 0.94 3.73 -9.30
C VAL A 80 -0.30 4.06 -10.11
N GLY A 81 -1.14 4.96 -9.62
CA GLY A 81 -2.35 5.31 -10.32
C GLY A 81 -2.86 6.70 -9.96
N ASN A 82 -3.72 7.20 -10.82
CA ASN A 82 -4.54 8.38 -10.62
C ASN A 82 -5.97 8.10 -11.10
N GLU A 83 -6.82 9.11 -11.15
CA GLU A 83 -8.23 9.00 -11.54
C GLU A 83 -8.45 8.48 -12.97
N ALA A 84 -7.44 8.56 -13.84
CA ALA A 84 -7.56 8.25 -15.26
C ALA A 84 -6.75 7.01 -15.68
N CYS A 85 -5.74 6.61 -14.90
CA CYS A 85 -4.81 5.57 -15.31
C CYS A 85 -4.18 4.86 -14.12
N THR A 86 -3.88 3.57 -14.31
CA THR A 86 -3.02 2.81 -13.42
C THR A 86 -1.89 2.21 -14.26
N GLN A 87 -0.66 2.33 -13.77
CA GLN A 87 0.53 1.76 -14.37
C GLN A 87 1.20 0.84 -13.38
N SER A 88 1.65 -0.32 -13.85
CA SER A 88 2.45 -1.24 -13.05
C SER A 88 3.78 -1.53 -13.74
N CYS A 89 4.84 -1.64 -12.95
CA CYS A 89 6.12 -2.18 -13.43
C CYS A 89 6.64 -3.25 -12.47
N VAL A 90 7.35 -4.22 -13.02
CA VAL A 90 7.91 -5.35 -12.26
C VAL A 90 9.42 -5.37 -12.41
N GLY A 91 10.13 -5.59 -11.31
CA GLY A 91 11.58 -5.79 -11.34
C GLY A 91 12.22 -5.80 -9.96
N VAL A 92 13.53 -6.02 -9.91
CA VAL A 92 14.30 -5.86 -8.67
C VAL A 92 14.46 -4.37 -8.41
N MET A 93 13.85 -3.89 -7.32
CA MET A 93 13.83 -2.46 -6.99
C MET A 93 15.14 -2.07 -6.33
N ARG A 94 15.94 -1.22 -6.98
CA ARG A 94 17.09 -0.59 -6.33
C ARG A 94 16.68 0.72 -5.71
N VAL A 95 16.96 0.88 -4.42
CA VAL A 95 16.76 2.13 -3.70
C VAL A 95 18.05 2.93 -3.76
N GLU A 96 18.03 4.03 -4.52
CA GLU A 96 19.14 4.98 -4.56
C GLU A 96 18.99 6.02 -3.45
N ASP A 97 20.12 6.42 -2.86
CA ASP A 97 20.18 7.46 -1.84
C ASP A 97 19.99 8.83 -2.51
N GLY A 98 18.73 9.27 -2.58
CA GLY A 98 18.40 10.67 -2.84
C GLY A 98 18.72 11.58 -1.64
N ASP A 99 18.27 12.83 -1.70
CA ASP A 99 18.33 13.85 -0.64
C ASP A 99 17.56 13.51 0.66
N GLY A 100 17.22 12.24 0.88
CA GLY A 100 16.38 11.77 1.98
C GLY A 100 14.87 11.87 1.72
N ALA A 101 14.42 12.60 0.70
CA ALA A 101 13.01 12.76 0.36
C ALA A 101 12.55 11.91 -0.84
N THR A 102 13.50 11.35 -1.61
CA THR A 102 13.21 10.65 -2.88
C THR A 102 13.51 9.16 -2.78
N LEU A 103 12.54 8.31 -3.12
CA LEU A 103 12.71 6.87 -3.29
C LEU A 103 12.72 6.55 -4.79
N VAL A 104 13.92 6.50 -5.39
CA VAL A 104 14.01 5.96 -6.74
C VAL A 104 13.92 4.44 -6.62
N ALA A 105 12.93 3.82 -7.27
CA ALA A 105 12.76 2.37 -7.30
C ALA A 105 12.64 1.93 -8.76
N ALA A 106 13.77 1.67 -9.39
CA ALA A 106 13.82 1.24 -10.78
C ALA A 106 13.70 -0.29 -10.87
N GLY A 107 12.69 -0.79 -11.60
CA GLY A 107 12.74 -2.15 -12.13
C GLY A 107 13.92 -2.31 -13.11
N HIS A 108 14.32 -3.55 -13.43
CA HIS A 108 15.49 -3.85 -14.27
C HIS A 108 15.49 -3.11 -15.63
N ASP A 109 14.31 -2.75 -16.14
CA ASP A 109 14.11 -2.05 -17.41
C ASP A 109 13.87 -0.52 -17.27
N GLY A 110 14.10 0.06 -16.08
CA GLY A 110 14.14 1.52 -15.87
C GLY A 110 12.79 2.26 -15.70
N GLY A 111 11.75 1.60 -15.18
CA GLY A 111 10.37 2.05 -15.40
C GLY A 111 9.69 3.05 -14.45
N VAL A 112 10.10 3.23 -13.17
CA VAL A 112 9.33 4.03 -12.20
C VAL A 112 10.22 4.80 -11.22
N VAL A 113 9.84 6.05 -10.92
CA VAL A 113 10.44 6.90 -9.88
C VAL A 113 9.34 7.33 -8.92
N VAL A 114 9.46 7.00 -7.62
CA VAL A 114 8.52 7.46 -6.60
C VAL A 114 9.17 8.56 -5.76
N ARG A 115 8.77 9.80 -6.00
CA ARG A 115 9.34 10.95 -5.29
C ARG A 115 8.45 11.34 -4.11
N GLY A 116 9.07 11.61 -2.96
CA GLY A 116 8.39 12.23 -1.82
C GLY A 116 7.62 11.23 -0.96
N LEU A 117 8.26 10.75 0.10
CA LEU A 117 7.57 10.00 1.16
C LEU A 117 7.79 10.59 2.55
N ASP A 118 8.54 11.69 2.67
CA ASP A 118 8.97 12.29 3.92
C ASP A 118 7.82 12.80 4.82
N ARG A 119 6.66 13.08 4.23
CA ARG A 119 5.45 13.54 4.95
C ARG A 119 4.30 12.54 4.97
N GLY A 120 4.52 11.38 4.36
CA GLY A 120 3.52 10.33 4.16
C GLY A 120 3.63 9.15 5.11
N GLY A 121 2.62 8.29 5.07
CA GLY A 121 2.56 7.03 5.84
C GLY A 121 2.85 5.80 4.98
N CYS A 122 3.32 4.73 5.61
CA CYS A 122 3.40 3.40 4.99
C CYS A 122 2.46 2.43 5.70
N TRP A 123 1.92 1.46 4.98
CA TRP A 123 1.06 0.42 5.55
C TRP A 123 1.46 -0.96 5.02
N ALA A 124 1.49 -1.96 5.91
CA ALA A 124 1.36 -3.36 5.51
C ALA A 124 -0.12 -3.69 5.47
N VAL A 125 -0.62 -4.10 4.31
CA VAL A 125 -2.04 -4.36 4.07
C VAL A 125 -2.23 -5.79 3.60
N ARG A 126 -3.07 -6.53 4.28
CA ARG A 126 -3.50 -7.86 3.88
C ARG A 126 -4.88 -7.75 3.29
N GLU A 127 -5.01 -7.96 1.99
CA GLU A 127 -6.34 -8.08 1.39
C GLU A 127 -7.06 -9.33 1.94
N PRO A 128 -8.40 -9.32 2.03
CA PRO A 128 -9.19 -10.46 2.45
C PRO A 128 -9.22 -11.54 1.36
N ARG A 129 -8.06 -12.14 1.14
CA ARG A 129 -7.71 -13.15 0.13
C ARG A 129 -7.26 -14.44 0.86
N PRO A 130 -7.00 -15.55 0.14
CA PRO A 130 -6.43 -16.76 0.73
C PRO A 130 -5.22 -16.47 1.64
N ARG A 131 -5.00 -17.32 2.66
CA ARG A 131 -4.02 -17.07 3.73
C ARG A 131 -2.59 -16.93 3.22
N ASP A 132 -2.29 -17.55 2.09
CA ASP A 132 -1.04 -17.55 1.35
C ASP A 132 -0.90 -16.39 0.36
N ALA A 133 -1.81 -15.42 0.37
CA ALA A 133 -1.68 -14.23 -0.45
C ALA A 133 -0.53 -13.33 0.02
N ALA A 134 0.16 -12.71 -0.94
CA ALA A 134 1.11 -11.65 -0.66
C ALA A 134 0.41 -10.50 0.07
N TRP A 135 1.04 -9.98 1.11
CA TRP A 135 0.68 -8.69 1.66
C TRP A 135 1.04 -7.58 0.67
N CYS A 136 0.37 -6.45 0.76
CA CYS A 136 0.72 -5.23 0.06
C CYS A 136 1.52 -4.35 1.01
N LEU A 137 2.51 -3.67 0.48
CA LEU A 137 3.10 -2.50 1.11
C LEU A 137 2.55 -1.27 0.40
N GLU A 138 1.80 -0.42 1.10
CA GLU A 138 1.18 0.78 0.53
C GLU A 138 1.93 2.03 1.04
N ALA A 139 2.21 2.95 0.13
CA ALA A 139 2.75 4.27 0.41
C ALA A 139 1.66 5.32 0.22
N HIS A 140 1.56 6.25 1.16
CA HIS A 140 0.53 7.29 1.17
C HIS A 140 1.15 8.66 1.31
N ASP A 141 0.44 9.69 0.85
CA ASP A 141 0.81 11.08 1.11
C ASP A 141 0.40 11.51 2.54
N ALA A 142 0.58 12.81 2.83
CA ALA A 142 0.27 13.39 4.13
C ALA A 142 -1.25 13.43 4.44
N ASP A 143 -2.09 13.40 3.41
CA ASP A 143 -3.55 13.41 3.52
C ASP A 143 -4.12 11.98 3.66
N GLY A 144 -3.27 10.98 3.40
CA GLY A 144 -3.58 9.55 3.52
C GLY A 144 -4.07 8.92 2.22
N ASP A 145 -3.92 9.63 1.11
CA ASP A 145 -4.22 9.12 -0.23
C ASP A 145 -3.09 8.22 -0.73
N LEU A 146 -3.46 7.22 -1.53
CA LEU A 146 -2.53 6.19 -2.00
C LEU A 146 -1.61 6.77 -3.07
N ILE A 147 -0.30 6.70 -2.84
CA ILE A 147 0.73 7.07 -3.83
C ILE A 147 1.11 5.84 -4.67
N ALA A 148 1.40 4.72 -4.00
CA ALA A 148 1.88 3.51 -4.66
C ALA A 148 1.60 2.26 -3.83
N THR A 149 1.39 1.14 -4.51
CA THR A 149 1.36 -0.19 -3.89
C THR A 149 2.51 -1.04 -4.39
N PHE A 150 3.11 -1.79 -3.48
CA PHE A 150 4.20 -2.72 -3.74
C PHE A 150 3.76 -4.14 -3.33
N GLN A 151 4.05 -5.12 -4.19
CA GLN A 151 3.78 -6.54 -3.95
C GLN A 151 4.92 -7.37 -4.51
N VAL A 152 5.16 -8.55 -3.93
CA VAL A 152 6.10 -9.49 -4.55
C VAL A 152 5.56 -9.99 -5.89
N ALA A 153 6.42 -10.08 -6.90
CA ALA A 153 5.97 -10.41 -8.25
C ALA A 153 5.82 -11.93 -8.50
N ARG A 154 6.48 -12.77 -7.70
CA ARG A 154 6.44 -14.23 -7.86
C ARG A 154 5.75 -14.89 -6.67
N VAL A 155 4.87 -15.85 -6.96
CA VAL A 155 4.14 -16.63 -5.93
C VAL A 155 5.10 -17.38 -4.99
N GLY A 156 6.22 -17.90 -5.50
CA GLY A 156 7.22 -18.61 -4.69
C GLY A 156 7.91 -17.74 -3.64
N ASP A 157 7.86 -16.42 -3.80
CA ASP A 157 8.57 -15.46 -2.95
C ASP A 157 7.66 -14.83 -1.89
N VAL A 158 6.36 -15.20 -1.86
CA VAL A 158 5.34 -14.64 -0.96
C VAL A 158 5.69 -14.79 0.50
N GLU A 159 6.17 -15.97 0.91
CA GLU A 159 6.52 -16.23 2.30
C GLU A 159 7.67 -15.31 2.76
N VAL A 160 8.71 -15.16 1.93
CA VAL A 160 9.85 -14.30 2.24
C VAL A 160 9.41 -12.83 2.32
N TRP A 161 8.59 -12.38 1.37
CA TRP A 161 8.02 -11.04 1.36
C TRP A 161 7.19 -10.74 2.62
N ASN A 162 6.25 -11.62 2.97
CA ASN A 162 5.41 -11.47 4.16
C ASN A 162 6.27 -11.46 5.45
N GLN A 163 7.30 -12.30 5.52
CA GLN A 163 8.23 -12.29 6.65
C GLN A 163 9.03 -10.99 6.77
N ARG A 164 9.39 -10.34 5.65
CA ARG A 164 10.08 -9.04 5.71
C ARG A 164 9.16 -7.94 6.23
N LEU A 165 7.91 -7.89 5.76
CA LEU A 165 6.92 -6.93 6.25
C LEU A 165 6.59 -7.14 7.73
N ALA A 166 6.44 -8.39 8.17
CA ALA A 166 6.14 -8.71 9.56
C ALA A 166 7.25 -8.32 10.56
N ARG A 167 8.49 -8.13 10.08
CA ARG A 167 9.63 -7.68 10.91
C ARG A 167 9.66 -6.16 11.11
N GLU A 168 8.90 -5.41 10.33
CA GLU A 168 8.85 -3.96 10.51
C GLU A 168 8.06 -3.64 11.78
N PRO A 169 8.57 -2.74 12.63
CA PRO A 169 7.83 -2.30 13.80
C PRO A 169 6.57 -1.56 13.34
N ASP A 170 5.52 -1.57 14.17
CA ASP A 170 4.39 -0.69 13.93
C ASP A 170 4.83 0.76 14.07
N ALA A 171 4.23 1.63 13.25
CA ALA A 171 4.36 3.06 13.50
C ALA A 171 3.75 3.35 14.88
N PRO A 172 4.36 4.25 15.67
CA PRO A 172 3.67 4.77 16.84
C PRO A 172 2.33 5.34 16.38
N ASP A 173 1.26 5.06 17.14
CA ASP A 173 -0.07 5.60 16.84
C ASP A 173 0.04 7.11 16.65
N ALA A 174 0.04 7.54 15.39
CA ALA A 174 -0.04 8.93 15.03
C ALA A 174 -1.49 9.33 15.25
N GLY A 175 -1.86 9.56 16.51
CA GLY A 175 -3.16 10.10 16.87
C GLY A 175 -3.34 11.44 16.17
N ARG A 176 -4.02 11.43 15.03
CA ARG A 176 -4.61 12.58 14.34
C ARG A 176 -5.90 12.17 13.66
#